data_AF-A0A7W1FKZ9-F1
#
_entry.id   AF-A0A7W1FKZ9-F1
#
_cell.length_a   1.000
_cell.length_b   1.000
_cell.length_c   1.000
_cell.angle_alpha   90.00
_cell.angle_beta   90.00
_cell.angle_gamma   90.00
#
_symmetry.space_group_name_H-M   'P 1'
#
loop_
_entity.id
_entity.type
_entity.pdbx_description
1 polymer ?
#
loop_
_entity_poly.entity_id
_entity_poly.type
_entity_poly.pdbx_seq_one_letter_code
_entity_poly.pdbx_strand_id
1 'polypeptide(L)'
;MFRTALGAVDPMQEVAVHLAKIGALPPPERADYLTQTFPTETAVAGSLMLKALDAVRDPNRYQDFIRSFIEHFTSLSSVYLRPETAQAMFVQFKNVMDSSGMKPPFGIAQMGKSFRNEVTVEHFIFRSCEFEQMEMEFFCEPGTQKEWMAFWKEARMSWWRRFANYPEDFVFRQHAKDEMAFYADDCYDVEYKYPWGWGELEGIASRTDYDLTQHEKHSGVTLQYVDQEKADPKTGAKPWKYKPYVIEPAAGATRALLCFLIDAYHEEERTTATGEKEIRTVLKLHPKLAPIKCAVLPLVKKDGMPEKAREIIAALLKAGVNAKYDEKASIGKRYAKHDEIGTPYCITVDGDTLTADTVTLRDRDTTLQVRLPIAEVVATIKARLEA
;
A
#
# COMPACT_ATOMS: atom_id res chain seq x y z
N MET A 1 22.94 6.92 -5.99
CA MET A 1 24.03 7.20 -6.96
C MET A 1 24.15 6.00 -7.90
N PHE A 2 23.42 6.02 -9.02
CA PHE A 2 23.56 5.01 -10.09
C PHE A 2 24.27 5.69 -11.26
N ARG A 3 25.48 5.25 -11.58
CA ARG A 3 26.18 5.64 -12.81
C ARG A 3 25.80 4.65 -13.91
N THR A 4 25.26 5.15 -15.01
CA THR A 4 25.32 4.45 -16.30
C THR A 4 26.23 5.26 -17.21
N ALA A 5 27.22 4.57 -17.75
CA ALA A 5 28.24 5.11 -18.62
C ALA A 5 27.66 5.27 -20.03
N LEU A 6 27.37 6.50 -20.44
CA LEU A 6 27.34 6.95 -21.84
C LEU A 6 27.65 8.45 -21.81
N GLY A 7 28.69 8.86 -22.53
CA GLY A 7 29.30 10.18 -22.41
C GLY A 7 28.40 11.33 -22.86
N ALA A 8 28.08 12.21 -21.91
CA ALA A 8 27.99 13.65 -22.03
C ALA A 8 27.91 14.16 -20.58
N VAL A 9 28.82 15.06 -20.19
CA VAL A 9 28.82 15.88 -18.96
C VAL A 9 27.97 15.31 -17.80
N ASP A 10 28.61 14.70 -16.79
CA ASP A 10 27.93 14.32 -15.54
C ASP A 10 27.39 15.62 -14.89
N PRO A 11 26.07 15.88 -14.87
CA PRO A 11 25.53 17.14 -14.35
C PRO A 11 25.88 17.32 -12.87
N MET A 12 26.11 16.21 -12.15
CA MET A 12 26.58 16.27 -10.77
C MET A 12 28.06 16.64 -10.65
N GLN A 13 28.87 16.36 -11.68
CA GLN A 13 30.25 16.84 -11.74
C GLN A 13 30.29 18.36 -11.98
N GLU A 14 29.44 18.90 -12.85
CA GLU A 14 29.31 20.35 -13.02
C GLU A 14 28.82 21.01 -11.74
N VAL A 15 27.75 20.50 -11.13
CA VAL A 15 27.26 20.94 -9.82
C VAL A 15 28.39 20.96 -8.80
N ALA A 16 29.18 19.88 -8.68
CA ALA A 16 30.28 19.80 -7.72
C ALA A 16 31.36 20.86 -7.96
N VAL A 17 31.74 21.08 -9.23
CA VAL A 17 32.74 22.10 -9.60
C VAL A 17 32.25 23.50 -9.23
N HIS A 18 31.01 23.85 -9.55
CA HIS A 18 30.47 25.17 -9.23
C HIS A 18 30.21 25.35 -7.73
N LEU A 19 29.67 24.34 -7.04
CA LEU A 19 29.46 24.41 -5.59
C LEU A 19 30.77 24.52 -4.82
N ALA A 20 31.84 23.85 -5.26
CA ALA A 20 33.17 23.99 -4.65
C ALA A 20 33.70 25.42 -4.79
N LYS A 21 33.55 26.04 -5.97
CA LYS A 21 33.94 27.44 -6.22
C LYS A 21 33.11 28.39 -5.36
N ILE A 22 31.78 28.24 -5.33
CA ILE A 22 30.87 29.08 -4.55
C ILE A 22 31.12 28.93 -3.04
N GLY A 23 31.40 27.71 -2.57
CA GLY A 23 31.70 27.42 -1.17
C GLY A 23 32.99 28.08 -0.68
N ALA A 24 33.97 28.29 -1.57
CA ALA A 24 35.22 28.98 -1.27
C ALA A 24 35.08 30.52 -1.23
N LEU A 25 33.97 31.07 -1.75
CA LEU A 25 33.74 32.52 -1.82
C LEU A 25 33.01 33.05 -0.56
N PRO A 26 33.37 34.26 -0.10
CA PRO A 26 32.58 35.02 0.87
C PRO A 26 31.13 35.23 0.40
N PRO A 27 30.13 35.31 1.29
CA PRO A 27 28.71 35.43 0.90
C PRO A 27 28.38 36.51 -0.15
N PRO A 28 28.95 37.74 -0.08
CA PRO A 28 28.70 38.76 -1.10
C PRO A 28 29.18 38.34 -2.50
N GLU A 29 30.32 37.65 -2.58
CA GLU A 29 30.98 37.26 -3.84
C GLU A 29 30.30 36.04 -4.52
N ARG A 30 29.50 35.28 -3.77
CA ARG A 30 28.74 34.13 -4.32
C ARG A 30 27.70 34.58 -5.33
N ALA A 31 27.01 35.69 -5.05
CA ALA A 31 26.00 36.24 -5.95
C ALA A 31 26.63 36.78 -7.24
N ASP A 32 27.79 37.42 -7.12
CA ASP A 32 28.57 37.91 -8.26
C ASP A 32 29.02 36.75 -9.16
N TYR A 33 29.51 35.66 -8.56
CA TYR A 33 29.88 34.45 -9.30
C TYR A 33 28.72 33.90 -10.13
N LEU A 34 27.53 33.77 -9.55
CA LEU A 34 26.35 33.27 -10.27
C LEU A 34 25.94 34.19 -11.42
N THR A 35 25.94 35.50 -11.18
CA THR A 35 25.56 36.51 -12.20
C THR A 35 26.56 36.53 -13.36
N GLN A 36 27.86 36.36 -13.09
CA GLN A 36 28.90 36.32 -14.11
C GLN A 36 28.93 35.00 -14.88
N THR A 37 28.68 33.89 -14.20
CA THR A 37 28.78 32.54 -14.78
C THR A 37 27.52 32.15 -15.55
N PHE A 38 26.34 32.60 -15.10
CA PHE A 38 25.03 32.28 -15.68
C PHE A 38 24.22 33.55 -15.98
N PRO A 39 24.75 34.48 -16.80
CA PRO A 39 24.18 35.82 -16.96
C PRO A 39 22.81 35.80 -17.63
N THR A 40 22.54 34.81 -18.48
CA THR A 40 21.27 34.71 -19.19
C THR A 40 20.21 34.10 -18.29
N GLU A 41 20.56 33.02 -17.60
CA GLU A 41 19.68 32.26 -16.74
C GLU A 41 19.28 33.08 -15.51
N THR A 42 20.21 33.84 -14.93
CA THR A 42 19.94 34.77 -13.82
C THR A 42 19.09 35.98 -14.22
N ALA A 43 18.98 36.31 -15.51
CA ALA A 43 18.14 37.40 -16.00
C ALA A 43 16.71 36.95 -16.35
N VAL A 44 16.46 35.65 -16.49
CA VAL A 44 15.14 35.10 -16.85
C VAL A 44 14.24 35.02 -15.62
N ALA A 45 13.13 35.75 -15.65
CA ALA A 45 12.12 35.71 -14.61
C ALA A 45 11.61 34.28 -14.37
N GLY A 46 11.63 33.84 -13.11
CA GLY A 46 11.16 32.51 -12.71
C GLY A 46 12.13 31.36 -12.93
N SER A 47 13.34 31.61 -13.47
CA SER A 47 14.35 30.57 -13.67
C SER A 47 14.85 30.00 -12.33
N LEU A 48 15.29 28.74 -12.35
CA LEU A 48 15.93 28.11 -11.19
C LEU A 48 17.22 28.83 -10.77
N MET A 49 17.95 29.40 -11.73
CA MET A 49 19.20 30.09 -11.42
C MET A 49 18.98 31.48 -10.81
N LEU A 50 17.90 32.18 -11.17
CA LEU A 50 17.47 33.40 -10.48
C LEU A 50 17.03 33.09 -9.05
N LYS A 51 16.27 32.00 -8.83
CA LYS A 51 15.93 31.53 -7.47
C LYS A 51 17.18 31.20 -6.65
N ALA A 52 18.17 30.54 -7.26
CA ALA A 52 19.45 30.24 -6.63
C ALA A 52 20.21 31.53 -6.27
N LEU A 53 20.23 32.52 -7.17
CA LEU A 53 20.84 33.83 -6.93
C LEU A 53 20.19 34.59 -5.76
N ASP A 54 18.87 34.59 -5.68
CA ASP A 54 18.16 35.24 -4.57
C ASP A 54 18.39 34.52 -3.24
N ALA A 55 18.43 33.18 -3.26
CA ALA A 55 18.68 32.38 -2.07
C ALA A 55 20.13 32.47 -1.58
N VAL A 56 21.13 32.56 -2.47
CA VAL A 56 22.54 32.58 -2.05
C VAL A 56 22.93 33.86 -1.31
N ARG A 57 22.16 34.95 -1.50
CA ARG A 57 22.33 36.23 -0.81
C ARG A 57 21.92 36.16 0.67
N ASP A 58 21.07 35.22 1.05
CA ASP A 58 20.60 35.03 2.42
C ASP A 58 21.20 33.75 3.02
N PRO A 59 22.08 33.84 4.04
CA PRO A 59 22.66 32.67 4.70
C PRO A 59 21.62 31.67 5.23
N ASN A 60 20.43 32.13 5.62
CA ASN A 60 19.36 31.26 6.12
C ASN A 60 18.67 30.46 5.02
N ARG A 61 18.88 30.83 3.75
CA ARG A 61 18.29 30.19 2.57
C ARG A 61 19.30 29.40 1.76
N TYR A 62 20.46 29.08 2.34
CA TYR A 62 21.51 28.34 1.63
C TYR A 62 21.05 26.95 1.15
N GLN A 63 20.10 26.31 1.85
CA GLN A 63 19.48 25.06 1.38
C GLN A 63 18.62 25.27 0.12
N ASP A 64 17.87 26.37 0.03
CA ASP A 64 17.09 26.74 -1.16
C ASP A 64 18.02 27.00 -2.35
N PHE A 65 19.17 27.63 -2.09
CA PHE A 65 20.23 27.84 -3.08
C PHE A 65 20.75 26.49 -3.60
N ILE A 66 21.19 25.58 -2.72
CA ILE A 66 21.70 24.27 -3.13
C ILE A 66 20.64 23.52 -3.96
N ARG A 67 19.38 23.51 -3.51
CA ARG A 67 18.29 22.84 -4.22
C ARG A 67 18.10 23.42 -5.62
N SER A 68 17.88 24.73 -5.73
CA SER A 68 17.62 25.39 -7.02
C SER A 68 18.81 25.30 -7.97
N PHE A 69 20.03 25.36 -7.43
CA PHE A 69 21.27 25.23 -8.19
C PHE A 69 21.45 23.82 -8.75
N ILE A 70 21.28 22.77 -7.92
CA ILE A 70 21.34 21.37 -8.39
C ILE A 70 20.25 21.11 -9.44
N GLU A 71 19.03 21.59 -9.21
CA GLU A 71 17.90 21.38 -10.11
C GLU A 71 18.13 22.01 -11.47
N HIS A 72 18.79 23.17 -11.54
CA HIS A 72 19.14 23.81 -12.82
C HIS A 72 19.94 22.87 -13.74
N PHE A 73 20.97 22.22 -13.21
CA PHE A 73 21.82 21.32 -13.98
C PHE A 73 21.18 19.95 -14.23
N THR A 74 20.34 19.48 -13.31
CA THR A 74 19.84 18.11 -13.35
C THR A 74 18.49 17.98 -14.06
N SER A 75 17.67 19.04 -14.07
CA SER A 75 16.24 19.02 -14.48
C SER A 75 15.95 18.33 -15.81
N LEU A 76 16.79 18.49 -16.83
CA LEU A 76 16.59 17.87 -18.15
C LEU A 76 16.68 16.34 -18.13
N SER A 77 17.39 15.77 -17.15
CA SER A 77 17.62 14.33 -17.00
C SER A 77 17.08 13.76 -15.70
N SER A 78 16.49 14.63 -14.85
CA SER A 78 15.96 14.25 -13.55
C SER A 78 14.77 13.30 -13.72
N VAL A 79 14.87 12.16 -13.05
CA VAL A 79 13.77 11.22 -12.88
C VAL A 79 13.43 11.14 -11.40
N TYR A 80 12.14 11.04 -11.11
CA TYR A 80 11.62 11.01 -9.75
C TYR A 80 11.13 9.61 -9.40
N LEU A 81 11.33 9.23 -8.14
CA LEU A 81 10.55 8.14 -7.57
C LEU A 81 9.12 8.63 -7.44
N ARG A 82 8.18 7.86 -8.00
CA ARG A 82 6.77 8.24 -8.04
C ARG A 82 6.18 8.37 -6.62
N PRO A 83 5.40 9.42 -6.33
CA PRO A 83 4.74 9.60 -5.03
C PRO A 83 3.42 8.84 -4.89
N GLU A 84 2.94 8.28 -6.01
CA GLU A 84 1.70 7.50 -6.18
C GLU A 84 1.85 6.54 -7.37
N THR A 85 0.93 5.57 -7.49
CA THR A 85 0.93 4.62 -8.61
C THR A 85 0.02 5.04 -9.77
N ALA A 86 -0.97 5.92 -9.51
CA ALA A 86 -1.96 6.46 -10.43
C ALA A 86 -1.39 6.91 -11.80
N GLN A 87 -0.31 7.70 -11.78
CA GLN A 87 0.26 8.33 -12.98
C GLN A 87 0.60 7.33 -14.10
N ALA A 88 1.06 6.13 -13.75
CA ALA A 88 1.38 5.10 -14.74
C ALA A 88 0.12 4.60 -15.47
N MET A 89 -1.02 4.52 -14.76
CA MET A 89 -2.28 4.06 -15.33
C MET A 89 -2.86 5.08 -16.31
N PHE A 90 -2.72 6.38 -16.04
CA PHE A 90 -3.11 7.43 -16.99
C PHE A 90 -2.27 7.43 -18.27
N VAL A 91 -0.94 7.29 -18.14
CA VAL A 91 -0.04 7.19 -19.30
C VAL A 91 -0.34 5.95 -20.14
N GLN A 92 -0.76 4.85 -19.51
CA GLN A 92 -1.11 3.59 -20.19
C GLN A 92 -2.58 3.48 -20.61
N PHE A 93 -3.42 4.47 -20.31
CA PHE A 93 -4.86 4.44 -20.57
C PHE A 93 -5.19 3.96 -22.00
N LYS A 94 -4.58 4.62 -23.00
CA LYS A 94 -4.83 4.31 -24.41
C LYS A 94 -4.32 2.92 -24.79
N ASN A 95 -3.13 2.56 -24.34
CA ASN A 95 -2.54 1.24 -24.64
C ASN A 95 -3.40 0.12 -24.07
N VAL A 96 -3.88 0.27 -22.83
CA VAL A 96 -4.76 -0.71 -22.19
C VAL A 96 -6.08 -0.78 -22.94
N MET A 97 -6.75 0.35 -23.17
CA MET A 97 -8.03 0.41 -23.88
C MET A 97 -7.95 -0.25 -25.26
N ASP A 98 -6.93 0.10 -26.05
CA ASP A 98 -6.76 -0.40 -27.42
C ASP A 98 -6.41 -1.90 -27.45
N SER A 99 -5.50 -2.35 -26.58
CA SER A 99 -5.01 -3.75 -26.58
C SER A 99 -5.99 -4.74 -25.96
N SER A 100 -6.81 -4.31 -25.00
CA SER A 100 -7.80 -5.16 -24.33
C SER A 100 -9.22 -5.03 -24.90
N GLY A 101 -9.46 -4.06 -25.79
CA GLY A 101 -10.78 -3.80 -26.36
C GLY A 101 -11.81 -3.31 -25.34
N MET A 102 -11.35 -2.79 -24.20
CA MET A 102 -12.21 -2.30 -23.12
C MET A 102 -12.92 -1.02 -23.53
N LYS A 103 -14.13 -0.81 -22.99
CA LYS A 103 -14.95 0.39 -23.20
C LYS A 103 -15.37 0.92 -21.83
N PRO A 104 -15.40 2.25 -21.60
CA PRO A 104 -15.95 2.78 -20.37
C PRO A 104 -17.38 2.25 -20.12
N PRO A 105 -17.71 1.87 -18.87
CA PRO A 105 -16.86 1.96 -17.69
C PRO A 105 -15.86 0.80 -17.57
N PHE A 106 -14.60 1.08 -17.22
CA PHE A 106 -13.60 0.06 -16.88
C PHE A 106 -12.54 0.61 -15.92
N GLY A 107 -11.86 -0.28 -15.20
CA GLY A 107 -10.78 0.08 -14.28
C GLY A 107 -9.42 -0.46 -14.69
N ILE A 108 -8.36 0.28 -14.40
CA ILE A 108 -6.98 -0.20 -14.37
C ILE A 108 -6.56 -0.19 -12.91
N ALA A 109 -6.12 -1.33 -12.37
CA ALA A 109 -5.67 -1.43 -10.98
C ALA A 109 -4.17 -1.71 -10.92
N GLN A 110 -3.49 -1.10 -9.96
CA GLN A 110 -2.08 -1.29 -9.72
C GLN A 110 -1.77 -1.39 -8.23
N MET A 111 -0.90 -2.34 -7.88
CA MET A 111 -0.22 -2.35 -6.59
C MET A 111 1.27 -2.09 -6.81
N GLY A 112 1.87 -1.27 -5.93
CA GLY A 112 3.32 -1.13 -5.95
C GLY A 112 3.83 -0.05 -4.99
N LYS A 113 5.15 0.15 -5.04
CA LYS A 113 5.84 1.12 -4.20
C LYS A 113 5.60 2.56 -4.64
N SER A 114 5.53 3.43 -3.66
CA SER A 114 5.47 4.88 -3.77
C SER A 114 6.37 5.51 -2.72
N PHE A 115 6.85 6.73 -3.03
CA PHE A 115 7.86 7.40 -2.25
C PHE A 115 7.46 8.84 -1.97
N ARG A 116 7.31 9.20 -0.69
CA ARG A 116 7.03 10.58 -0.26
C ARG A 116 8.18 11.02 0.63
N ASN A 117 8.78 12.18 0.34
CA ASN A 117 9.85 12.71 1.18
C ASN A 117 9.25 13.37 2.43
N GLU A 118 8.71 12.55 3.32
CA GLU A 118 8.05 12.99 4.55
C GLU A 118 9.03 13.73 5.45
N VAL A 119 8.63 14.93 5.87
CA VAL A 119 9.43 15.75 6.81
C VAL A 119 9.42 15.12 8.21
N THR A 120 8.28 14.54 8.59
CA THR A 120 8.08 13.90 9.90
C THR A 120 7.57 12.48 9.67
N VAL A 121 8.27 11.48 10.22
CA VAL A 121 7.86 10.08 10.23
C VAL A 121 7.28 9.72 11.59
N GLU A 122 6.09 9.11 11.60
CA GLU A 122 5.30 8.93 12.82
C GLU A 122 4.50 7.63 12.79
N HIS A 123 4.19 7.11 13.98
CA HIS A 123 3.40 5.90 14.18
C HIS A 123 3.90 4.69 13.36
N PHE A 124 5.22 4.48 13.39
CA PHE A 124 5.94 3.38 12.74
C PHE A 124 5.74 3.36 11.21
N ILE A 125 4.98 2.39 10.67
CA ILE A 125 4.76 2.26 9.23
C ILE A 125 3.57 3.08 8.71
N PHE A 126 2.84 3.78 9.59
CA PHE A 126 1.70 4.60 9.20
C PHE A 126 2.11 5.80 8.34
N ARG A 127 3.21 6.48 8.73
CA ARG A 127 3.80 7.60 8.00
C ARG A 127 5.30 7.36 7.78
N SER A 128 5.65 6.93 6.57
CA SER A 128 6.99 6.53 6.17
C SER A 128 7.33 7.07 4.77
N CYS A 129 8.61 7.11 4.41
CA CYS A 129 9.04 7.65 3.13
C CYS A 129 8.92 6.68 1.94
N GLU A 130 8.81 5.38 2.23
CA GLU A 130 8.58 4.32 1.24
C GLU A 130 7.46 3.42 1.76
N PHE A 131 6.43 3.24 0.95
CA PHE A 131 5.27 2.40 1.28
C PHE A 131 4.66 1.82 0.01
N GLU A 132 3.75 0.88 0.18
CA GLU A 132 3.01 0.25 -0.91
C GLU A 132 1.57 0.72 -0.93
N GLN A 133 1.06 0.98 -2.13
CA GLN A 133 -0.33 1.36 -2.37
C GLN A 133 -1.01 0.32 -3.26
N MET A 134 -2.33 0.23 -3.12
CA MET A 134 -3.26 -0.47 -4.01
C MET A 134 -4.22 0.58 -4.54
N GLU A 135 -4.02 1.01 -5.78
CA GLU A 135 -4.83 2.06 -6.41
C GLU A 135 -5.53 1.50 -7.64
N MET A 136 -6.63 2.12 -8.02
CA MET A 136 -7.31 1.81 -9.26
C MET A 136 -7.91 3.05 -9.88
N GLU A 137 -7.62 3.29 -11.15
CA GLU A 137 -8.28 4.31 -11.95
C GLU A 137 -9.48 3.72 -12.66
N PHE A 138 -10.68 4.07 -12.20
CA PHE A 138 -11.93 3.65 -12.81
C PHE A 138 -12.45 4.72 -13.78
N PHE A 139 -12.26 4.47 -15.06
CA PHE A 139 -12.67 5.33 -16.16
C PHE A 139 -14.15 5.14 -16.45
N CYS A 140 -14.94 6.20 -16.30
CA CYS A 140 -16.38 6.21 -16.49
C CYS A 140 -16.84 7.34 -17.42
N GLU A 141 -18.10 7.27 -17.84
CA GLU A 141 -18.71 8.28 -18.68
C GLU A 141 -18.96 9.59 -17.90
N PRO A 142 -18.62 10.77 -18.44
CA PRO A 142 -18.95 12.05 -17.81
C PRO A 142 -20.45 12.16 -17.52
N GLY A 143 -20.80 12.50 -16.28
CA GLY A 143 -22.19 12.54 -15.81
C GLY A 143 -22.62 11.30 -15.02
N THR A 144 -21.86 10.19 -15.09
CA THR A 144 -22.12 8.97 -14.30
C THR A 144 -21.28 8.88 -13.03
N GLN A 145 -20.37 9.83 -12.79
CA GLN A 145 -19.38 9.75 -11.70
C GLN A 145 -20.01 9.65 -10.31
N LYS A 146 -21.19 10.25 -10.08
CA LYS A 146 -21.91 10.17 -8.79
C LYS A 146 -22.40 8.75 -8.48
N GLU A 147 -22.87 8.03 -9.50
CA GLU A 147 -23.29 6.64 -9.36
C GLU A 147 -22.09 5.75 -9.04
N TRP A 148 -20.99 5.92 -9.77
CA TRP A 148 -19.77 5.15 -9.56
C TRP A 148 -19.07 5.47 -8.24
N MET A 149 -19.10 6.73 -7.80
CA MET A 149 -18.62 7.12 -6.47
C MET A 149 -19.40 6.39 -5.37
N ALA A 150 -20.74 6.35 -5.45
CA ALA A 150 -21.56 5.63 -4.49
C ALA A 150 -21.25 4.13 -4.48
N PHE A 151 -21.11 3.51 -5.66
CA PHE A 151 -20.72 2.11 -5.78
C PHE A 151 -19.36 1.82 -5.13
N TRP A 152 -18.32 2.61 -5.49
CA TRP A 152 -16.97 2.36 -5.01
C TRP A 152 -16.84 2.60 -3.51
N LYS A 153 -17.52 3.61 -2.95
CA LYS A 153 -17.58 3.79 -1.48
C LYS A 153 -18.04 2.52 -0.78
N GLU A 154 -19.22 2.02 -1.12
CA GLU A 154 -19.78 0.83 -0.46
C GLU A 154 -18.92 -0.41 -0.69
N ALA A 155 -18.43 -0.61 -1.92
CA ALA A 155 -17.56 -1.73 -2.24
C ALA A 155 -16.26 -1.73 -1.41
N ARG A 156 -15.63 -0.57 -1.25
CA ARG A 156 -14.37 -0.43 -0.51
C ARG A 156 -14.56 -0.51 1.00
N MET A 157 -15.60 0.12 1.55
CA MET A 157 -15.93 -0.02 2.98
C MET A 157 -16.28 -1.47 3.34
N SER A 158 -17.04 -2.16 2.48
CA SER A 158 -17.32 -3.59 2.65
C SER A 158 -16.04 -4.41 2.63
N TRP A 159 -15.09 -4.10 1.74
CA TRP A 159 -13.80 -4.78 1.66
C TRP A 159 -12.99 -4.65 2.95
N TRP A 160 -12.89 -3.44 3.52
CA TRP A 160 -12.19 -3.20 4.79
C TRP A 160 -12.83 -3.92 5.98
N ARG A 161 -14.16 -3.83 6.09
CA ARG A 161 -14.90 -4.42 7.21
C ARG A 161 -14.99 -5.95 7.15
N ARG A 162 -14.81 -6.56 5.98
CA ARG A 162 -15.06 -8.00 5.74
C ARG A 162 -14.35 -8.93 6.73
N PHE A 163 -13.13 -8.58 7.14
CA PHE A 163 -12.29 -9.42 8.00
C PHE A 163 -11.86 -8.71 9.28
N ALA A 164 -12.50 -7.59 9.62
CA ALA A 164 -12.26 -6.85 10.85
C ALA A 164 -12.96 -7.52 12.03
N ASN A 165 -12.32 -7.46 13.21
CA ASN A 165 -12.94 -7.82 14.48
C ASN A 165 -13.90 -6.72 14.94
N TYR A 166 -13.61 -5.46 14.62
CA TYR A 166 -14.43 -4.29 14.97
C TYR A 166 -14.82 -3.47 13.72
N PRO A 167 -15.79 -3.93 12.91
CA PRO A 167 -16.23 -3.21 11.70
C PRO A 167 -16.68 -1.77 11.94
N GLU A 168 -17.14 -1.45 13.15
CA GLU A 168 -17.54 -0.11 13.60
C GLU A 168 -16.39 0.89 13.72
N ASP A 169 -15.15 0.41 13.83
CA ASP A 169 -13.95 1.27 13.89
C ASP A 169 -13.51 1.76 12.50
N PHE A 170 -14.26 1.42 11.44
CA PHE A 170 -14.10 1.93 10.09
C PHE A 170 -15.21 2.92 9.76
N VAL A 171 -14.87 4.14 9.35
CA VAL A 171 -15.85 5.20 9.03
C VAL A 171 -15.52 5.91 7.73
N PHE A 172 -16.52 6.56 7.14
CA PHE A 172 -16.27 7.50 6.05
C PHE A 172 -16.09 8.91 6.61
N ARG A 173 -15.10 9.63 6.09
CA ARG A 173 -14.94 11.07 6.27
C ARG A 173 -14.98 11.75 4.91
N GLN A 174 -15.96 12.61 4.66
CA GLN A 174 -15.96 13.44 3.46
C GLN A 174 -14.95 14.58 3.63
N HIS A 175 -14.18 14.88 2.58
CA HIS A 175 -13.30 16.05 2.59
C HIS A 175 -14.12 17.33 2.67
N ALA A 176 -13.65 18.30 3.46
CA ALA A 176 -14.21 19.64 3.44
C ALA A 176 -13.87 20.36 2.11
N LYS A 177 -14.59 21.44 1.79
CA LYS A 177 -14.41 22.15 0.51
C LYS A 177 -13.00 22.73 0.33
N ASP A 178 -12.36 23.09 1.43
CA ASP A 178 -11.00 23.62 1.50
C ASP A 178 -9.92 22.53 1.54
N GLU A 179 -10.29 21.29 1.83
CA GLU A 179 -9.42 20.11 1.76
C GLU A 179 -9.47 19.43 0.38
N MET A 180 -10.53 19.66 -0.39
CA MET A 180 -10.73 19.07 -1.71
C MET A 180 -9.60 19.47 -2.66
N ALA A 181 -9.00 18.48 -3.33
CA ALA A 181 -8.07 18.75 -4.42
C ALA A 181 -8.77 19.58 -5.51
N PHE A 182 -8.06 20.55 -6.10
CA PHE A 182 -8.64 21.50 -7.06
C PHE A 182 -9.25 20.85 -8.32
N TYR A 183 -8.92 19.59 -8.59
CA TYR A 183 -9.42 18.78 -9.71
C TYR A 183 -10.51 17.77 -9.31
N ALA A 184 -10.78 17.60 -8.02
CA ALA A 184 -11.77 16.65 -7.54
C ALA A 184 -13.13 17.31 -7.35
N ASP A 185 -14.20 16.66 -7.80
CA ASP A 185 -15.59 17.12 -7.57
C ASP A 185 -16.27 16.44 -6.36
N ASP A 186 -15.68 15.35 -5.85
CA ASP A 186 -16.03 14.71 -4.57
C ASP A 186 -14.87 13.81 -4.07
N CYS A 187 -14.75 13.64 -2.76
CA CYS A 187 -13.71 12.82 -2.14
C CYS A 187 -14.12 12.34 -0.73
N TYR A 188 -13.93 11.05 -0.47
CA TYR A 188 -14.16 10.42 0.83
C TYR A 188 -12.96 9.60 1.24
N ASP A 189 -12.56 9.73 2.51
CA ASP A 189 -11.61 8.81 3.12
C ASP A 189 -12.36 7.69 3.83
N VAL A 190 -11.85 6.47 3.71
CA VAL A 190 -12.07 5.42 4.70
C VAL A 190 -11.05 5.64 5.80
N GLU A 191 -11.52 5.91 7.02
CA GLU A 191 -10.69 6.07 8.20
C GLU A 191 -10.86 4.89 9.16
N TYR A 192 -9.78 4.57 9.87
CA TYR A 192 -9.77 3.59 10.95
C TYR A 192 -9.42 4.25 12.28
N LYS A 193 -10.01 3.75 13.36
CA LYS A 193 -9.76 4.21 14.73
C LYS A 193 -8.51 3.55 15.33
N TYR A 194 -7.36 4.16 15.13
CA TYR A 194 -6.10 3.73 15.73
C TYR A 194 -6.03 4.08 17.23
N PRO A 195 -5.08 3.48 18.00
CA PRO A 195 -4.84 3.84 19.40
C PRO A 195 -4.49 5.32 19.62
N TRP A 196 -4.01 6.01 18.58
CA TRP A 196 -3.71 7.44 18.60
C TRP A 196 -4.81 8.33 18.01
N GLY A 197 -5.92 7.76 17.53
CA GLY A 197 -7.05 8.50 16.94
C GLY A 197 -7.42 8.03 15.54
N TRP A 198 -8.26 8.81 14.85
CA TRP A 198 -8.69 8.51 13.49
C TRP A 198 -7.56 8.73 12.49
N GLY A 199 -7.40 7.80 11.55
CA GLY A 199 -6.40 7.90 10.49
C GLY A 199 -6.90 7.28 9.19
N GLU A 200 -6.53 7.92 8.08
CA GLU A 200 -6.90 7.53 6.72
C GLU A 200 -6.23 6.22 6.28
N LEU A 201 -7.03 5.31 5.69
CA LEU A 201 -6.61 4.04 5.10
C LEU A 201 -6.65 4.07 3.56
N GLU A 202 -7.67 4.74 3.03
CA GLU A 202 -7.95 4.79 1.61
C GLU A 202 -8.72 6.05 1.26
N GLY A 203 -8.25 6.79 0.25
CA GLY A 203 -9.02 7.86 -0.38
C GLY A 203 -9.85 7.32 -1.53
N ILE A 204 -11.09 7.79 -1.68
CA ILE A 204 -11.99 7.49 -2.79
C ILE A 204 -12.37 8.83 -3.43
N ALA A 205 -11.70 9.17 -4.52
CA ALA A 205 -11.79 10.48 -5.16
C ALA A 205 -12.49 10.40 -6.52
N SER A 206 -13.26 11.45 -6.87
CA SER A 206 -13.76 11.67 -8.22
C SER A 206 -12.99 12.82 -8.85
N ARG A 207 -12.10 12.50 -9.80
CA ARG A 207 -11.07 13.41 -10.34
C ARG A 207 -11.46 14.05 -11.67
N THR A 208 -12.71 13.86 -12.10
CA THR A 208 -13.22 14.32 -13.40
C THR A 208 -12.31 13.85 -14.56
N ASP A 209 -12.06 14.67 -15.58
CA ASP A 209 -11.17 14.37 -16.71
C ASP A 209 -9.79 15.03 -16.59
N TYR A 210 -9.43 15.52 -15.40
CA TYR A 210 -8.24 16.34 -15.18
C TYR A 210 -6.95 15.62 -15.59
N ASP A 211 -6.76 14.38 -15.12
CA ASP A 211 -5.53 13.62 -15.32
C ASP A 211 -5.26 13.34 -16.80
N LEU A 212 -6.27 12.83 -17.52
CA LEU A 212 -6.16 12.59 -18.95
C LEU A 212 -5.96 13.90 -19.72
N THR A 213 -6.57 15.00 -19.28
CA THR A 213 -6.38 16.33 -19.88
C THR A 213 -4.94 16.84 -19.72
N GLN A 214 -4.34 16.71 -18.52
CA GLN A 214 -2.95 17.12 -18.31
C GLN A 214 -1.99 16.26 -19.15
N HIS A 215 -2.15 14.94 -19.14
CA HIS A 215 -1.31 14.04 -19.92
C HIS A 215 -1.44 14.28 -21.43
N GLU A 216 -2.65 14.49 -21.96
CA GLU A 216 -2.86 14.83 -23.37
C GLU A 216 -2.18 16.16 -23.73
N LYS A 217 -2.36 17.20 -22.89
CA LYS A 217 -1.78 18.53 -23.12
C LYS A 217 -0.25 18.50 -23.19
N HIS A 218 0.40 17.75 -22.31
CA HIS A 218 1.86 17.72 -22.20
C HIS A 218 2.53 16.69 -23.10
N SER A 219 1.82 15.62 -23.50
CA SER A 219 2.36 14.60 -24.43
C SER A 219 2.03 14.87 -25.90
N GLY A 220 0.95 15.60 -26.19
CA GLY A 220 0.40 15.75 -27.54
C GLY A 220 -0.34 14.51 -28.06
N VAL A 221 -0.46 13.45 -27.25
CA VAL A 221 -1.20 12.23 -27.59
C VAL A 221 -2.65 12.36 -27.15
N THR A 222 -3.59 12.11 -28.07
CA THR A 222 -5.02 12.14 -27.74
C THR A 222 -5.42 11.01 -26.79
N LEU A 223 -5.97 11.38 -25.63
CA LEU A 223 -6.42 10.47 -24.57
C LEU A 223 -7.94 10.60 -24.37
N GLN A 224 -8.70 10.15 -25.39
CA GLN A 224 -10.16 10.19 -25.38
C GLN A 224 -10.75 8.85 -25.83
N TYR A 225 -11.98 8.58 -25.42
CA TYR A 225 -12.79 7.49 -25.96
C TYR A 225 -13.73 8.03 -27.05
N VAL A 226 -14.02 7.18 -28.04
CA VAL A 226 -14.95 7.50 -29.14
C VAL A 226 -16.07 6.48 -29.13
N ASP A 227 -17.24 6.90 -28.67
CA ASP A 227 -18.45 6.08 -28.70
C ASP A 227 -19.13 6.23 -30.08
N GLN A 228 -19.09 5.17 -30.87
CA GLN A 228 -19.68 5.14 -32.21
C GLN A 228 -21.21 5.12 -32.18
N GLU A 229 -21.82 4.74 -31.05
CA GLU A 229 -23.26 4.54 -30.94
C GLU A 229 -23.97 5.72 -30.29
N LYS A 230 -23.29 6.45 -29.40
CA LYS A 230 -23.85 7.60 -28.69
C LYS A 230 -23.61 8.92 -29.42
N ALA A 231 -24.59 9.81 -29.30
CA ALA A 231 -24.44 11.22 -29.64
C ALA A 231 -23.95 11.99 -28.40
N ASP A 232 -23.18 13.05 -28.63
CA ASP A 232 -22.72 13.95 -27.58
C ASP A 232 -23.92 14.53 -26.83
N PRO A 233 -24.05 14.32 -25.50
CA PRO A 233 -25.17 14.83 -24.73
C PRO A 233 -25.31 16.36 -24.76
N LYS A 234 -24.22 17.09 -25.03
CA LYS A 234 -24.21 18.56 -25.09
C LYS A 234 -24.52 19.10 -26.49
N THR A 235 -24.02 18.45 -27.54
CA THR A 235 -24.08 18.98 -28.92
C THR A 235 -24.97 18.19 -29.87
N GLY A 236 -25.34 16.96 -29.52
CA GLY A 236 -26.05 16.02 -30.38
C GLY A 236 -25.19 15.41 -31.50
N ALA A 237 -23.89 15.74 -31.58
CA ALA A 237 -23.00 15.23 -32.61
C ALA A 237 -22.64 13.75 -32.41
N LYS A 238 -22.54 12.97 -33.49
CA LYS A 238 -22.17 11.54 -33.47
C LYS A 238 -20.97 11.30 -34.41
N PRO A 239 -19.92 10.54 -34.01
CA PRO A 239 -19.77 9.82 -32.74
C PRO A 239 -19.43 10.73 -31.57
N TRP A 240 -19.85 10.37 -30.35
CA TRP A 240 -19.48 11.11 -29.15
C TRP A 240 -18.03 10.84 -28.79
N LYS A 241 -17.24 11.91 -28.72
CA LYS A 241 -15.84 11.89 -28.31
C LYS A 241 -15.71 12.57 -26.96
N TYR A 242 -15.17 11.89 -25.98
CA TYR A 242 -15.01 12.44 -24.64
C TYR A 242 -13.80 11.86 -23.92
N LYS A 243 -13.28 12.61 -22.95
CA LYS A 243 -12.33 12.09 -21.97
C LYS A 243 -13.12 11.44 -20.83
N PRO A 244 -12.91 10.15 -20.53
CA PRO A 244 -13.57 9.53 -19.40
C PRO A 244 -13.26 10.27 -18.10
N TYR A 245 -14.25 10.31 -17.21
CA TYR A 245 -14.04 10.76 -15.84
C TYR A 245 -13.42 9.63 -15.02
N VAL A 246 -12.68 9.96 -13.97
CA VAL A 246 -11.97 8.98 -13.15
C VAL A 246 -12.54 8.95 -11.73
N ILE A 247 -12.93 7.74 -11.28
CA ILE A 247 -13.10 7.43 -9.85
C ILE A 247 -11.88 6.65 -9.40
N GLU A 248 -11.21 7.12 -8.35
CA GLU A 248 -9.98 6.53 -7.83
C GLU A 248 -10.17 6.07 -6.39
N PRO A 249 -10.27 4.77 -6.14
CA PRO A 249 -9.99 4.17 -4.84
C PRO A 249 -8.48 3.93 -4.69
N ALA A 250 -7.86 4.57 -3.69
CA ALA A 250 -6.43 4.56 -3.43
C ALA A 250 -6.11 4.15 -1.99
N ALA A 251 -5.88 2.85 -1.78
CA ALA A 251 -5.61 2.27 -0.47
C ALA A 251 -4.12 2.18 -0.15
N GLY A 252 -3.75 2.46 1.10
CA GLY A 252 -2.41 2.18 1.62
C GLY A 252 -2.26 0.72 2.03
N ALA A 253 -1.58 -0.11 1.22
CA ALA A 253 -1.34 -1.53 1.54
C ALA A 253 -0.51 -1.71 2.82
N THR A 254 0.49 -0.85 3.01
CA THR A 254 1.31 -0.84 4.23
C THR A 254 0.48 -0.46 5.46
N ARG A 255 -0.46 0.50 5.33
CA ARG A 255 -1.39 0.86 6.41
C ARG A 255 -2.40 -0.26 6.68
N ALA A 256 -2.85 -0.97 5.66
CA ALA A 256 -3.73 -2.14 5.80
C ALA A 256 -3.13 -3.18 6.76
N LEU A 257 -1.84 -3.48 6.61
CA LEU A 257 -1.12 -4.40 7.50
C LEU A 257 -1.17 -3.92 8.96
N LEU A 258 -0.84 -2.65 9.20
CA LEU A 258 -0.86 -2.08 10.55
C LEU A 258 -2.26 -2.12 11.16
N CYS A 259 -3.27 -1.73 10.38
CA CYS A 259 -4.67 -1.72 10.80
C CYS A 259 -5.13 -3.13 11.22
N PHE A 260 -4.95 -4.15 10.38
CA PHE A 260 -5.38 -5.51 10.73
C PHE A 260 -4.55 -6.14 11.86
N LEU A 261 -3.30 -5.73 12.07
CA LEU A 261 -2.52 -6.15 13.25
C LEU A 261 -3.08 -5.53 14.54
N ILE A 262 -3.46 -4.26 14.51
CA ILE A 262 -4.05 -3.56 15.65
C ILE A 262 -5.45 -4.11 15.95
N ASP A 263 -6.30 -4.23 14.94
CA ASP A 263 -7.66 -4.79 15.05
C ASP A 263 -7.65 -6.22 15.62
N ALA A 264 -6.63 -7.02 15.26
CA ALA A 264 -6.48 -8.38 15.76
C ALA A 264 -5.80 -8.47 17.14
N TYR A 265 -5.15 -7.43 17.66
CA TYR A 265 -4.39 -7.51 18.91
C TYR A 265 -5.30 -7.59 20.14
N HIS A 266 -5.17 -8.66 20.91
CA HIS A 266 -5.93 -8.86 22.14
C HIS A 266 -5.01 -9.34 23.28
N GLU A 267 -5.35 -8.89 24.49
CA GLU A 267 -4.84 -9.43 25.75
C GLU A 267 -5.99 -10.05 26.53
N GLU A 268 -5.87 -11.31 26.89
CA GLU A 268 -6.88 -12.08 27.62
C GLU A 268 -6.32 -12.57 28.96
N GLU A 269 -7.01 -12.31 30.07
CA GLU A 269 -6.67 -12.93 31.35
C GLU A 269 -7.03 -14.43 31.30
N ARG A 270 -6.12 -15.28 31.75
CA ARG A 270 -6.31 -16.72 31.88
C ARG A 270 -5.91 -17.20 33.25
N THR A 271 -6.65 -18.18 33.72
CA THR A 271 -6.28 -18.95 34.92
C THR A 271 -5.60 -20.23 34.47
N THR A 272 -4.36 -20.43 34.88
CA THR A 272 -3.62 -21.66 34.61
C THR A 272 -4.22 -22.85 35.39
N ALA A 273 -3.78 -24.07 35.05
CA ALA A 273 -4.17 -25.26 35.82
C ALA A 273 -3.71 -25.22 37.30
N THR A 274 -2.73 -24.36 37.64
CA THR A 274 -2.25 -24.13 39.01
C THR A 274 -3.04 -23.03 39.74
N GLY A 275 -4.01 -22.38 39.07
CA GLY A 275 -4.82 -21.30 39.65
C GLY A 275 -4.20 -19.91 39.53
N GLU A 276 -3.05 -19.78 38.88
CA GLU A 276 -2.37 -18.50 38.69
C GLU A 276 -3.01 -17.73 37.53
N LYS A 277 -3.15 -16.41 37.67
CA LYS A 277 -3.60 -15.53 36.59
C LYS A 277 -2.42 -15.16 35.70
N GLU A 278 -2.55 -15.39 34.41
CA GLU A 278 -1.59 -14.98 33.38
C GLU A 278 -2.31 -14.16 32.29
N ILE A 279 -1.58 -13.25 31.65
CA ILE A 279 -2.08 -12.53 30.47
C ILE A 279 -1.62 -13.29 29.23
N ARG A 280 -2.57 -13.68 28.40
CA ARG A 280 -2.31 -14.21 27.06
C ARG A 280 -2.43 -13.09 26.04
N THR A 281 -1.35 -12.87 25.31
CA THR A 281 -1.39 -12.09 24.06
C THR A 281 -1.82 -12.99 22.90
N VAL A 282 -2.78 -12.55 22.10
CA VAL A 282 -3.27 -13.28 20.92
C VAL A 282 -3.58 -12.33 19.78
N LEU A 283 -3.13 -12.68 18.57
CA LEU A 283 -3.57 -12.02 17.34
C LEU A 283 -4.78 -12.75 16.77
N LYS A 284 -5.97 -12.20 16.98
CA LYS A 284 -7.24 -12.68 16.43
C LYS A 284 -7.41 -12.30 14.96
N LEU A 285 -6.40 -12.56 14.14
CA LEU A 285 -6.48 -12.36 12.69
C LEU A 285 -7.57 -13.28 12.13
N HIS A 286 -8.38 -12.77 11.21
CA HIS A 286 -9.30 -13.63 10.45
C HIS A 286 -8.50 -14.80 9.80
N PRO A 287 -9.01 -16.05 9.80
CA PRO A 287 -8.24 -17.19 9.29
C PRO A 287 -7.70 -17.02 7.86
N LYS A 288 -8.44 -16.30 6.99
CA LYS A 288 -7.99 -15.93 5.63
C LYS A 288 -6.79 -14.96 5.61
N LEU A 289 -6.62 -14.13 6.63
CA LEU A 289 -5.49 -13.19 6.76
C LEU A 289 -4.28 -13.78 7.50
N ALA A 290 -4.48 -14.78 8.36
CA ALA A 290 -3.40 -15.36 9.17
C ALA A 290 -2.22 -15.85 8.31
N PRO A 291 -0.95 -15.51 8.62
CA PRO A 291 0.19 -15.88 7.80
C PRO A 291 0.42 -17.39 7.76
N ILE A 292 0.14 -18.07 8.87
CA ILE A 292 0.16 -19.53 9.00
C ILE A 292 -1.27 -19.96 9.28
N LYS A 293 -1.80 -20.90 8.48
CA LYS A 293 -3.18 -21.39 8.61
C LYS A 293 -3.30 -22.50 9.64
N CYS A 294 -2.27 -23.33 9.76
CA CYS A 294 -2.25 -24.44 10.68
C CYS A 294 -0.84 -24.73 11.18
N ALA A 295 -0.67 -24.99 12.47
CA ALA A 295 0.58 -25.52 13.02
C ALA A 295 0.43 -27.00 13.36
N VAL A 296 1.44 -27.83 13.11
CA VAL A 296 1.45 -29.24 13.50
C VAL A 296 2.58 -29.46 14.50
N LEU A 297 2.21 -29.94 15.69
CA LEU A 297 2.99 -29.89 16.91
C LEU A 297 3.13 -31.32 17.48
N PRO A 298 4.25 -32.03 17.26
CA PRO A 298 4.45 -33.31 17.93
C PRO A 298 4.62 -33.09 19.44
N LEU A 299 3.95 -33.89 20.27
CA LEU A 299 3.95 -33.75 21.72
C LEU A 299 5.38 -33.92 22.28
N VAL A 300 6.10 -34.91 21.76
CA VAL A 300 7.52 -35.16 22.05
C VAL A 300 8.35 -35.27 20.76
N LYS A 301 9.67 -35.06 20.88
CA LYS A 301 10.63 -35.11 19.75
C LYS A 301 11.14 -36.52 19.45
N LYS A 302 10.33 -37.54 19.69
CA LYS A 302 10.72 -38.94 19.58
C LYS A 302 9.48 -39.79 19.36
N ASP A 303 9.67 -41.11 19.40
CA ASP A 303 8.60 -42.09 19.37
C ASP A 303 7.74 -42.02 18.09
N GLY A 304 8.30 -41.59 16.95
CA GLY A 304 7.58 -41.55 15.66
C GLY A 304 6.64 -40.35 15.47
N MET A 305 6.41 -39.53 16.51
CA MET A 305 5.52 -38.36 16.43
C MET A 305 6.04 -37.29 15.45
N PRO A 306 7.35 -36.97 15.39
CA PRO A 306 7.88 -36.04 14.39
C PRO A 306 7.60 -36.47 12.95
N GLU A 307 7.73 -37.76 12.65
CA GLU A 307 7.51 -38.33 11.32
C GLU A 307 6.04 -38.18 10.92
N LYS A 308 5.11 -38.61 11.80
CA LYS A 308 3.67 -38.46 11.57
C LYS A 308 3.24 -37.00 11.43
N ALA A 309 3.81 -36.09 12.22
CA ALA A 309 3.57 -34.66 12.09
C ALA A 309 4.01 -34.11 10.72
N ARG A 310 5.15 -34.57 10.18
CA ARG A 310 5.61 -34.19 8.84
C ARG A 310 4.71 -34.73 7.74
N GLU A 311 4.16 -35.93 7.88
CA GLU A 311 3.16 -36.48 6.96
C GLU A 311 1.91 -35.61 6.89
N ILE A 312 1.38 -35.19 8.04
CA ILE A 312 0.20 -34.31 8.12
C ILE A 312 0.49 -32.96 7.46
N ILE A 313 1.67 -32.39 7.70
CA ILE A 313 2.09 -31.14 7.04
C ILE A 313 2.15 -31.31 5.53
N ALA A 314 2.76 -32.40 5.04
CA ALA A 314 2.83 -32.66 3.60
C ALA A 314 1.44 -32.75 2.98
N ALA A 315 0.48 -33.38 3.66
CA ALA A 315 -0.92 -33.43 3.22
C ALA A 315 -1.58 -32.05 3.18
N LEU A 316 -1.37 -31.22 4.21
CA LEU A 316 -1.90 -29.85 4.26
C LEU A 316 -1.31 -28.95 3.16
N LEU A 317 0.02 -28.97 2.97
CA LEU A 317 0.70 -28.21 1.93
C LEU A 317 0.25 -28.65 0.53
N LYS A 318 0.13 -29.96 0.29
CA LYS A 318 -0.41 -30.50 -0.97
C LYS A 318 -1.83 -30.03 -1.26
N ALA A 319 -2.61 -29.76 -0.22
CA ALA A 319 -3.97 -29.23 -0.32
C ALA A 319 -4.04 -27.69 -0.42
N GLY A 320 -2.89 -27.00 -0.48
CA GLY A 320 -2.80 -25.54 -0.56
C GLY A 320 -2.95 -24.82 0.78
N VAL A 321 -2.89 -25.54 1.91
CA VAL A 321 -2.96 -24.96 3.25
C VAL A 321 -1.55 -24.62 3.73
N ASN A 322 -1.26 -23.34 3.96
CA ASN A 322 0.03 -22.93 4.51
C ASN A 322 0.18 -23.41 5.97
N ALA A 323 0.86 -24.54 6.15
CA ALA A 323 1.03 -25.21 7.42
C ALA A 323 2.49 -25.15 7.91
N LYS A 324 2.68 -25.12 9.24
CA LYS A 324 4.01 -25.02 9.86
C LYS A 324 4.28 -26.14 10.85
N TYR A 325 5.48 -26.71 10.78
CA TYR A 325 6.01 -27.61 11.79
C TYR A 325 6.60 -26.84 12.96
N ASP A 326 6.26 -27.24 14.20
CA ASP A 326 6.98 -26.75 15.39
C ASP A 326 7.09 -27.81 16.49
N GLU A 327 8.32 -28.15 16.84
CA GLU A 327 8.66 -29.13 17.88
C GLU A 327 9.47 -28.50 19.03
N LYS A 328 9.82 -27.21 18.96
CA LYS A 328 10.72 -26.58 19.94
C LYS A 328 9.91 -26.08 21.14
N ALA A 329 10.37 -26.40 22.35
CA ALA A 329 9.75 -26.10 23.64
C ALA A 329 8.50 -26.95 23.99
N SER A 330 7.97 -26.75 25.20
CA SER A 330 6.78 -27.45 25.68
C SER A 330 5.56 -27.12 24.81
N ILE A 331 4.56 -28.01 24.82
CA ILE A 331 3.35 -27.83 24.00
C ILE A 331 2.63 -26.50 24.31
N GLY A 332 2.54 -26.12 25.59
CA GLY A 332 1.95 -24.85 26.01
C GLY A 332 2.68 -23.63 25.44
N LYS A 333 4.02 -23.62 25.48
CA LYS A 333 4.82 -22.52 24.89
C LYS A 333 4.65 -22.43 23.38
N ARG A 334 4.48 -23.57 22.70
CA ARG A 334 4.20 -23.60 21.25
C ARG A 334 2.81 -23.05 20.93
N TYR A 335 1.79 -23.42 21.71
CA TYR A 335 0.46 -22.80 21.57
C TYR A 335 0.51 -21.29 21.79
N ALA A 336 1.16 -20.80 22.85
CA ALA A 336 1.30 -19.37 23.12
C ALA A 336 1.97 -18.63 21.95
N LYS A 337 3.09 -19.14 21.43
CA LYS A 337 3.75 -18.59 20.24
C LYS A 337 2.83 -18.53 19.02
N HIS A 338 2.02 -19.57 18.79
CA HIS A 338 1.10 -19.61 17.66
C HIS A 338 -0.11 -18.69 17.84
N ASP A 339 -0.55 -18.50 19.09
CA ASP A 339 -1.56 -17.50 19.46
C ASP A 339 -1.04 -16.07 19.21
N GLU A 340 0.18 -15.77 19.64
CA GLU A 340 0.85 -14.45 19.45
C GLU A 340 1.03 -14.08 17.97
N ILE A 341 1.25 -15.05 17.08
CA ILE A 341 1.38 -14.80 15.63
C ILE A 341 0.08 -15.06 14.85
N GLY A 342 -1.01 -15.31 15.55
CA GLY A 342 -2.36 -15.42 15.01
C GLY A 342 -2.64 -16.65 14.15
N THR A 343 -1.92 -17.76 14.37
CA THR A 343 -2.22 -19.04 13.70
C THR A 343 -3.57 -19.57 14.21
N PRO A 344 -4.59 -19.75 13.35
CA PRO A 344 -5.95 -20.04 13.81
C PRO A 344 -6.10 -21.47 14.35
N TYR A 345 -5.31 -22.42 13.85
CA TYR A 345 -5.42 -23.84 14.21
C TYR A 345 -4.08 -24.46 14.57
N CYS A 346 -4.03 -25.19 15.68
CA CYS A 346 -2.88 -26.02 16.04
C CYS A 346 -3.30 -27.49 16.15
N ILE A 347 -2.59 -28.38 15.48
CA ILE A 347 -2.79 -29.83 15.53
C ILE A 347 -1.68 -30.43 16.39
N THR A 348 -2.04 -31.18 17.42
CA THR A 348 -1.10 -31.91 18.26
C THR A 348 -1.08 -33.38 17.88
N VAL A 349 0.13 -33.90 17.66
CA VAL A 349 0.42 -35.31 17.41
C VAL A 349 0.95 -35.90 18.71
N ASP A 350 0.20 -36.82 19.32
CA ASP A 350 0.50 -37.44 20.61
C ASP A 350 0.58 -38.98 20.50
N GLY A 351 0.72 -39.68 21.64
CA GLY A 351 0.84 -41.14 21.66
C GLY A 351 -0.36 -41.85 21.03
N ASP A 352 -1.57 -41.36 21.30
CA ASP A 352 -2.81 -41.88 20.74
C ASP A 352 -2.89 -41.69 19.22
N THR A 353 -2.13 -40.74 18.66
CA THR A 353 -2.07 -40.55 17.20
C THR A 353 -1.47 -41.75 16.49
N LEU A 354 -0.53 -42.45 17.14
CA LEU A 354 0.17 -43.60 16.54
C LEU A 354 -0.60 -44.90 16.68
N THR A 355 -1.54 -44.98 17.62
CA THR A 355 -2.34 -46.17 17.89
C THR A 355 -3.75 -46.08 17.32
N ALA A 356 -4.33 -44.88 17.25
CA ALA A 356 -5.73 -44.66 16.87
C ALA A 356 -5.91 -43.77 15.63
N ASP A 357 -4.82 -43.36 14.95
CA ASP A 357 -4.86 -42.50 13.74
C ASP A 357 -5.75 -41.25 13.90
N THR A 358 -5.72 -40.66 15.09
CA THR A 358 -6.46 -39.43 15.44
C THR A 358 -5.52 -38.36 15.96
N VAL A 359 -5.84 -37.09 15.75
CA VAL A 359 -5.07 -35.95 16.27
C VAL A 359 -5.96 -35.00 17.06
N THR A 360 -5.33 -34.14 17.85
CA THR A 360 -6.04 -33.09 18.60
C THR A 360 -5.93 -31.76 17.88
N LEU A 361 -7.05 -31.21 17.42
CA LEU A 361 -7.15 -29.87 16.84
C LEU A 361 -7.55 -28.86 17.92
N ARG A 362 -6.71 -27.85 18.12
CA ARG A 362 -6.94 -26.70 18.98
C ARG A 362 -7.32 -25.49 18.15
N ASP A 363 -8.41 -24.84 18.53
CA ASP A 363 -8.83 -23.54 18.01
C ASP A 363 -8.13 -22.39 18.75
N ARG A 364 -7.66 -21.37 18.03
CA ARG A 364 -6.94 -20.23 18.62
C ARG A 364 -7.86 -19.43 19.54
N ASP A 365 -9.02 -19.00 19.08
CA ASP A 365 -9.82 -18.00 19.79
C ASP A 365 -10.48 -18.61 21.03
N THR A 366 -11.09 -19.78 20.87
CA THR A 366 -11.82 -20.47 21.95
C THR A 366 -10.94 -21.34 22.83
N THR A 367 -9.75 -21.73 22.35
CA THR A 367 -8.83 -22.73 22.96
C THR A 367 -9.35 -24.15 23.05
N LEU A 368 -10.56 -24.40 22.56
CA LEU A 368 -11.17 -25.71 22.63
C LEU A 368 -10.33 -26.70 21.82
N GLN A 369 -10.17 -27.89 22.39
CA GLN A 369 -9.46 -29.00 21.79
C GLN A 369 -10.46 -30.09 21.40
N VAL A 370 -10.41 -30.51 20.14
CA VAL A 370 -11.29 -31.55 19.60
C VAL A 370 -10.43 -32.65 18.98
N ARG A 371 -10.75 -33.90 19.29
CA ARG A 371 -10.13 -35.07 18.65
C ARG A 371 -10.78 -35.31 17.30
N LEU A 372 -9.99 -35.50 16.25
CA LEU A 372 -10.50 -35.88 14.92
C LEU A 372 -9.62 -36.95 14.25
N PRO A 373 -10.17 -37.79 13.36
CA PRO A 373 -9.39 -38.68 12.52
C PRO A 373 -8.41 -37.90 11.63
N ILE A 374 -7.20 -38.43 11.45
CA ILE A 374 -6.18 -37.81 10.56
C ILE A 374 -6.72 -37.62 9.14
N ALA A 375 -7.51 -38.58 8.65
CA ALA A 375 -8.13 -38.54 7.33
C ALA A 375 -9.03 -37.31 7.11
N GLU A 376 -9.61 -36.74 8.19
CA GLU A 376 -10.53 -35.61 8.13
C GLU A 376 -9.83 -34.25 8.31
N VAL A 377 -8.54 -34.23 8.69
CA VAL A 377 -7.79 -33.02 9.02
C VAL A 377 -7.82 -32.00 7.89
N VAL A 378 -7.47 -32.42 6.67
CA VAL A 378 -7.36 -31.51 5.53
C VAL A 378 -8.72 -30.88 5.20
N ALA A 379 -9.77 -31.70 5.15
CA ALA A 379 -11.12 -31.24 4.85
C ALA A 379 -11.63 -30.28 5.93
N THR A 380 -11.41 -30.62 7.21
CA THR A 380 -11.81 -29.80 8.36
C THR A 380 -11.13 -28.44 8.35
N ILE A 381 -9.80 -28.41 8.14
CA ILE A 381 -9.06 -27.14 8.10
C ILE A 381 -9.52 -26.29 6.92
N LYS A 382 -9.69 -26.86 5.72
CA LYS A 382 -10.18 -26.08 4.57
C LYS A 382 -11.56 -25.49 4.81
N ALA A 383 -12.51 -26.28 5.30
CA ALA A 383 -13.86 -25.80 5.60
C ALA A 383 -13.84 -24.64 6.60
N ARG A 384 -13.02 -24.74 7.65
CA ARG A 384 -12.87 -23.68 8.66
C ARG A 384 -12.15 -22.42 8.15
N LEU A 385 -11.31 -22.53 7.12
CA LEU A 385 -10.66 -21.38 6.49
C LEU A 385 -11.59 -20.66 5.49
N GLU A 386 -12.64 -21.33 5.00
CA GLU A 386 -13.59 -20.80 4.03
C GLU A 386 -14.79 -20.11 4.68
N ALA A 387 -15.23 -20.63 5.84
CA ALA A 387 -16.16 -19.99 6.76
C ALA A 387 -15.69 -18.57 7.13
#